data_AF-A0A509L0C6-F1
#
_entry.id   AF-A0A509L0C6-F1
#
_cell.length_a   1.000
_cell.length_b   1.000
_cell.length_c   1.000
_cell.angle_alpha   90.00
_cell.angle_beta   90.00
_cell.angle_gamma   90.00
#
_symmetry.space_group_name_H-M   'P 1'
#
loop_
_entity.id
_entity.type
_entity.pdbx_description
1 polymer ?
#
loop_
_entity_poly.entity_id
_entity_poly.type
_entity_poly.pdbx_seq_one_letter_code
_entity_poly.pdbx_strand_id
1 'polypeptide(L)'
;MGGTPGTGSPTREAGGRVQPCAHNCILSVWILNPYPQQGAEVQQFVNLPQGEAYQGHSDEHEDRRGHRIRVRIILRQTIEEARQGNFRFQVRMVPGGSNALYTGQEKNRAHGHYLAQPDNEDWSDPLTISSGNSRVIEDHFSVTAAGGDMFTIQARCVEYRHVVSSIPIRVWRRIWVQEVKMTNVGAARDIIVFRNKFQNGHHLAIRQERAVTMTRMANIGDGRLEKEQFLRNTRRAYDGVRSRFRTRERYVVVIAYTDQLAVKQAGFTVIKDPVAAPGFNTSEAMGHFIDVPITDGTERYLWKGIDDAATDEERFQSWFVSAHFVTGSRRIAIPNSQQNCQPVPDPSFTPVRPDACKKVRVNVARLVPRDTTGRIELVVNVVNRFRGGISYGGGNLICVCTRSWWRSETQLAQNAVLIHEMGHKIGMVPDGNPSRTCDLEHTNALFPNQYRRRGHRGSHCCAGVGPPAAGGEYDGSEAPDCVMFGSSRQNVQDFCPHCTRAVNKVDLSDGWGLFSPSGWSLLQFF
;
A
#
# COMPACT_ATOMS: atom_id res chain seq x y z
N MET A 1 -68.82 54.18 -26.68
CA MET A 1 -68.97 53.62 -25.31
C MET A 1 -68.57 52.16 -25.41
N GLY A 2 -67.38 51.70 -25.04
CA GLY A 2 -66.56 52.02 -23.87
C GLY A 2 -66.57 50.77 -22.98
N GLY A 3 -65.64 49.84 -23.18
CA GLY A 3 -65.54 48.60 -22.40
C GLY A 3 -64.14 47.99 -22.49
N THR A 4 -63.34 48.24 -21.45
CA THR A 4 -61.99 47.74 -21.20
C THR A 4 -62.01 46.29 -20.72
N PRO A 5 -61.03 45.43 -21.10
CA PRO A 5 -60.80 44.15 -20.47
C PRO A 5 -59.82 44.29 -19.29
N GLY A 6 -60.27 43.90 -18.09
CA GLY A 6 -59.45 43.83 -16.89
C GLY A 6 -58.58 42.58 -16.89
N THR A 7 -57.28 42.79 -16.73
CA THR A 7 -56.25 41.76 -16.53
C THR A 7 -56.23 41.33 -15.06
N GLY A 8 -56.75 40.13 -14.77
CA GLY A 8 -56.59 39.46 -13.48
C GLY A 8 -55.40 38.52 -13.50
N SER A 9 -54.22 39.00 -13.07
CA SER A 9 -53.06 38.16 -12.77
C SER A 9 -53.29 37.37 -11.47
N PRO A 10 -52.90 36.09 -11.38
CA PRO A 10 -52.91 35.36 -10.12
C PRO A 10 -51.85 35.92 -9.19
N THR A 11 -52.27 36.32 -7.99
CA THR A 11 -51.40 36.71 -6.88
C THR A 11 -50.47 35.55 -6.52
N ARG A 12 -49.19 35.72 -6.87
CA ARG A 12 -48.06 35.01 -6.25
C ARG A 12 -48.15 35.21 -4.74
N GLU A 13 -48.25 34.10 -3.99
CA GLU A 13 -47.98 34.10 -2.55
C GLU A 13 -46.60 34.69 -2.31
N ALA A 14 -46.58 35.83 -1.62
CA ALA A 14 -45.37 36.50 -1.22
C ALA A 14 -44.61 35.62 -0.23
N GLY A 15 -43.35 35.31 -0.55
CA GLY A 15 -42.43 34.62 0.33
C GLY A 15 -42.39 35.29 1.70
N GLY A 16 -42.74 34.52 2.72
CA GLY A 16 -42.57 34.93 4.12
C GLY A 16 -41.12 35.30 4.37
N ARG A 17 -40.86 36.59 4.61
CA ARG A 17 -39.60 37.05 5.19
C ARG A 17 -39.47 36.40 6.55
N VAL A 18 -38.48 35.51 6.71
CA VAL A 18 -38.05 35.00 8.02
C VAL A 18 -37.61 36.22 8.84
N GLN A 19 -38.40 36.57 9.85
CA GLN A 19 -38.09 37.65 10.78
C GLN A 19 -36.83 37.27 11.57
N PRO A 20 -35.78 38.12 11.66
CA PRO A 20 -34.61 37.81 12.47
C PRO A 20 -35.04 37.74 13.94
N CYS A 21 -34.86 36.59 14.56
CA CYS A 21 -35.22 36.36 15.95
C CYS A 21 -34.25 37.16 16.84
N ALA A 22 -34.70 38.31 17.37
CA ALA A 22 -33.87 39.26 18.11
C ALA A 22 -33.34 38.69 19.44
N HIS A 23 -34.10 37.79 20.06
CA HIS A 23 -33.78 37.10 21.32
C HIS A 23 -34.27 35.64 21.25
N ASN A 24 -33.78 34.80 22.16
CA ASN A 24 -34.11 33.37 22.25
C ASN A 24 -33.93 32.60 20.92
N CYS A 25 -32.73 32.69 20.33
CA CYS A 25 -32.42 32.04 19.06
C CYS A 25 -31.09 31.31 19.08
N ILE A 26 -30.89 30.38 18.14
CA ILE A 26 -29.61 29.69 17.97
C ILE A 26 -28.61 30.70 17.42
N LEU A 27 -27.51 30.92 18.15
CA LEU A 27 -26.44 31.80 17.73
C LEU A 27 -25.43 31.07 16.85
N SER A 28 -25.07 29.84 17.24
CA SER A 28 -24.03 29.07 16.55
C SER A 28 -24.05 27.58 16.91
N VAL A 29 -23.48 26.78 16.01
CA VAL A 29 -23.31 25.33 16.15
C VAL A 29 -21.82 25.03 16.12
N TRP A 30 -21.26 24.57 17.23
CA TRP A 30 -19.83 24.36 17.39
C TRP A 30 -19.53 22.88 17.53
N ILE A 31 -18.73 22.32 16.62
CA ILE A 31 -18.00 21.08 16.90
C ILE A 31 -17.11 21.30 18.12
N LEU A 32 -17.26 20.45 19.14
CA LEU A 32 -16.55 20.59 20.40
C LEU A 32 -15.04 20.54 20.14
N ASN A 33 -14.29 21.53 20.62
CA ASN A 33 -12.84 21.65 20.50
C ASN A 33 -12.38 22.68 21.55
N PRO A 34 -11.25 22.48 22.27
CA PRO A 34 -10.68 23.51 23.16
C PRO A 34 -10.17 24.76 22.44
N TYR A 35 -9.96 24.69 21.12
CA TYR A 35 -9.50 25.84 20.34
C TYR A 35 -10.67 26.56 19.66
N PRO A 36 -10.66 27.92 19.60
CA PRO A 36 -11.63 28.66 18.80
C PRO A 36 -11.59 28.11 17.36
N GLN A 37 -12.77 27.91 16.77
CA GLN A 37 -12.90 27.42 15.41
C GLN A 37 -12.40 28.48 14.42
N GLN A 38 -11.09 28.51 14.19
CA GLN A 38 -10.45 29.31 13.15
C GLN A 38 -10.17 28.40 11.96
N GLY A 39 -10.73 28.75 10.79
CA GLY A 39 -10.51 28.02 9.54
C GLY A 39 -11.79 27.73 8.76
N ALA A 40 -11.63 27.23 7.54
CA ALA A 40 -12.73 26.91 6.63
C ALA A 40 -13.41 25.55 6.92
N GLU A 41 -12.76 24.66 7.69
CA GLU A 41 -13.27 23.32 7.99
C GLU A 41 -12.62 22.68 9.23
N VAL A 42 -13.21 21.57 9.69
CA VAL A 42 -12.81 20.74 10.81
C VAL A 42 -12.33 19.37 10.33
N GLN A 43 -11.12 18.95 10.68
CA GLN A 43 -10.66 17.58 10.46
C GLN A 43 -11.13 16.63 11.57
N GLN A 44 -11.78 15.52 11.19
CA GLN A 44 -12.19 14.42 12.07
C GLN A 44 -11.41 13.15 11.75
N PHE A 45 -10.63 12.63 12.70
CA PHE A 45 -9.82 11.41 12.56
C PHE A 45 -10.60 10.17 13.01
N VAL A 46 -11.27 9.51 12.06
CA VAL A 46 -12.28 8.50 12.36
C VAL A 46 -11.71 7.16 12.85
N ASN A 47 -10.51 6.80 12.40
CA ASN A 47 -9.88 5.53 12.78
C ASN A 47 -9.21 5.55 14.17
N LEU A 48 -9.22 6.68 14.87
CA LEU A 48 -8.65 6.81 16.20
C LEU A 48 -9.77 6.74 17.25
N PRO A 49 -9.64 5.97 18.34
CA PRO A 49 -10.67 5.88 19.36
C PRO A 49 -10.84 7.20 20.14
N GLN A 50 -12.07 7.45 20.59
CA GLN A 50 -12.37 8.49 21.56
C GLN A 50 -11.90 8.09 22.97
N GLY A 51 -11.56 9.06 23.82
CA GLY A 51 -11.23 8.83 25.23
C GLY A 51 -9.83 8.28 25.54
N GLU A 52 -9.05 7.79 24.56
CA GLU A 52 -7.64 7.46 24.83
C GLU A 52 -6.78 8.73 24.90
N ALA A 53 -5.86 8.88 25.84
CA ALA A 53 -4.96 10.03 25.83
C ALA A 53 -3.83 9.80 24.81
N TYR A 54 -3.92 10.38 23.60
CA TYR A 54 -2.77 10.56 22.72
C TYR A 54 -2.04 11.84 23.16
N GLN A 55 -1.38 11.78 24.33
CA GLN A 55 -0.64 12.92 24.86
C GLN A 55 0.52 13.29 23.92
N GLY A 56 0.64 14.58 23.59
CA GLY A 56 1.82 15.14 22.93
C GLY A 56 1.56 16.08 21.74
N HIS A 57 0.33 16.19 21.26
CA HIS A 57 0.02 16.98 20.06
C HIS A 57 -1.24 17.83 20.27
N SER A 58 -1.08 19.16 20.19
CA SER A 58 -2.16 20.14 20.41
C SER A 58 -3.26 20.07 19.36
N ASP A 59 -3.00 19.44 18.21
CA ASP A 59 -3.87 19.33 17.05
C ASP A 59 -4.79 18.07 17.07
N GLU A 60 -4.73 17.24 18.12
CA GLU A 60 -5.46 15.96 18.19
C GLU A 60 -6.34 15.83 19.44
N HIS A 61 -7.22 16.82 19.66
CA HIS A 61 -8.19 16.78 20.76
C HIS A 61 -9.12 15.56 20.65
N GLU A 62 -9.59 15.07 21.79
CA GLU A 62 -10.43 13.86 21.82
C GLU A 62 -11.70 13.96 20.99
N ASP A 63 -12.26 15.15 20.89
CA ASP A 63 -13.42 15.49 20.05
C ASP A 63 -13.19 15.32 18.55
N ARG A 64 -11.93 15.32 18.13
CA ARG A 64 -11.52 15.22 16.73
C ARG A 64 -11.24 13.78 16.32
N ARG A 65 -11.66 12.81 17.13
CA ARG A 65 -11.40 11.39 16.94
C ARG A 65 -12.67 10.58 16.97
N GLY A 66 -12.60 9.42 16.31
CA GLY A 66 -13.70 8.47 16.21
C GLY A 66 -14.77 8.94 15.23
N HIS A 67 -15.75 8.08 15.04
CA HIS A 67 -16.86 8.34 14.15
C HIS A 67 -17.92 9.27 14.74
N ARG A 68 -18.00 9.36 16.07
CA ARG A 68 -19.04 10.14 16.75
C ARG A 68 -18.61 11.60 16.91
N ILE A 69 -19.49 12.53 16.53
CA ILE A 69 -19.19 13.96 16.63
C ILE A 69 -19.92 14.55 17.84
N ARG A 70 -19.18 15.26 18.71
CA ARG A 70 -19.76 16.05 19.80
C ARG A 70 -19.97 17.49 19.34
N VAL A 71 -21.16 18.02 19.62
CA VAL A 71 -21.59 19.35 19.14
C VAL A 71 -22.13 20.17 20.28
N ARG A 72 -21.72 21.42 20.38
CA ARG A 72 -22.30 22.41 21.28
C ARG A 72 -23.19 23.37 20.50
N ILE A 73 -24.46 23.43 20.88
CA ILE A 73 -25.41 24.46 20.44
C ILE A 73 -25.30 25.63 21.40
N ILE A 74 -25.10 26.84 20.87
CA ILE A 74 -25.04 28.06 21.65
C ILE A 74 -26.24 28.93 21.28
N LEU A 75 -26.95 29.39 22.30
CA LEU A 75 -28.10 30.28 22.18
C LEU A 75 -27.71 31.73 22.46
N ARG A 76 -28.39 32.65 21.78
CA ARG A 76 -28.49 34.04 22.18
C ARG A 76 -29.73 34.17 23.07
N GLN A 77 -29.52 34.31 24.37
CA GLN A 77 -30.57 34.47 25.38
C GLN A 77 -30.20 35.57 26.39
N THR A 78 -31.21 36.22 26.96
CA THR A 78 -31.05 37.04 28.16
C THR A 78 -30.91 36.15 29.41
N ILE A 79 -30.46 36.73 30.53
CA ILE A 79 -30.33 36.01 31.81
C ILE A 79 -31.70 35.50 32.28
N GLU A 80 -32.77 36.25 32.03
CA GLU A 80 -34.14 35.90 32.40
C GLU A 80 -34.68 34.75 31.55
N GLU A 81 -34.44 34.77 30.23
CA GLU A 81 -34.81 33.68 29.31
C GLU A 81 -34.07 32.38 29.65
N ALA A 82 -32.77 32.48 29.95
CA ALA A 82 -31.96 31.34 30.37
C ALA A 82 -32.42 30.72 31.71
N ARG A 83 -33.09 31.51 32.56
CA ARG A 83 -33.70 31.07 33.84
C ARG A 83 -35.12 30.51 33.67
N GLN A 84 -35.89 31.01 32.70
CA GLN A 84 -37.23 30.48 32.36
C GLN A 84 -37.16 29.11 31.67
N GLY A 85 -36.04 28.82 30.99
CA GLY A 85 -35.55 27.49 30.61
C GLY A 85 -36.60 26.57 29.98
N ASN A 86 -36.72 26.58 28.64
CA ASN A 86 -37.39 25.55 27.83
C ASN A 86 -37.21 25.83 26.32
N PHE A 87 -36.00 26.21 25.89
CA PHE A 87 -35.78 26.46 24.45
C PHE A 87 -35.74 25.16 23.67
N ARG A 88 -36.60 25.02 22.65
CA ARG A 88 -36.69 23.82 21.82
C ARG A 88 -36.02 24.00 20.46
N PHE A 89 -35.23 23.01 20.08
CA PHE A 89 -34.54 23.00 18.80
C PHE A 89 -34.47 21.60 18.23
N GLN A 90 -34.27 21.50 16.92
CA GLN A 90 -33.97 20.25 16.23
C GLN A 90 -32.61 20.36 15.60
N VAL A 91 -31.96 19.23 15.40
CA VAL A 91 -30.68 19.16 14.70
C VAL A 91 -30.74 18.12 13.59
N ARG A 92 -29.85 18.26 12.62
CA ARG A 92 -29.60 17.26 11.58
C ARG A 92 -28.18 17.38 11.07
N MET A 93 -27.70 16.35 10.39
CA MET A 93 -26.45 16.36 9.67
C MET A 93 -26.71 16.39 8.17
N VAL A 94 -25.98 17.24 7.45
CA VAL A 94 -26.10 17.40 6.00
C VAL A 94 -24.83 16.86 5.37
N PRO A 95 -24.88 15.74 4.62
CA PRO A 95 -23.72 15.22 3.91
C PRO A 95 -23.37 16.10 2.71
N GLY A 96 -22.08 16.17 2.37
CA GLY A 96 -21.59 16.82 1.16
C GLY A 96 -21.98 16.03 -0.09
N GLY A 97 -22.29 16.74 -1.19
CA GLY A 97 -22.74 16.10 -2.44
C GLY A 97 -21.69 15.22 -3.14
N SER A 98 -20.42 15.31 -2.75
CA SER A 98 -19.32 14.50 -3.27
C SER A 98 -18.91 13.34 -2.33
N ASN A 99 -19.67 13.08 -1.27
CA ASN A 99 -19.36 12.02 -0.32
C ASN A 99 -19.41 10.64 -0.99
N ALA A 100 -18.63 9.71 -0.46
CA ALA A 100 -18.52 8.36 -0.99
C ALA A 100 -19.85 7.61 -0.87
N LEU A 101 -20.35 7.08 -1.99
CA LEU A 101 -21.53 6.23 -2.01
C LEU A 101 -21.15 4.77 -1.76
N TYR A 102 -21.79 4.14 -0.77
CA TYR A 102 -21.62 2.73 -0.45
C TYR A 102 -22.73 1.88 -1.07
N THR A 103 -22.34 0.86 -1.82
CA THR A 103 -23.24 -0.17 -2.35
C THR A 103 -23.80 -1.04 -1.22
N GLY A 104 -24.95 -1.68 -1.44
CA GLY A 104 -25.52 -2.61 -0.45
C GLY A 104 -24.56 -3.76 -0.06
N GLN A 105 -23.72 -4.22 -1.00
CA GLN A 105 -22.68 -5.20 -0.72
C GLN A 105 -21.57 -4.67 0.19
N GLU A 106 -21.16 -3.40 0.02
CA GLU A 106 -20.19 -2.75 0.94
C GLU A 106 -20.80 -2.60 2.34
N LYS A 107 -22.09 -2.23 2.43
CA LYS A 107 -22.82 -2.09 3.70
C LYS A 107 -22.98 -3.40 4.47
N ASN A 108 -23.16 -4.51 3.75
CA ASN A 108 -23.45 -5.83 4.34
C ASN A 108 -22.20 -6.68 4.64
N ARG A 109 -20.98 -6.18 4.39
CA ARG A 109 -19.75 -6.90 4.77
C ARG A 109 -19.56 -6.86 6.28
N ALA A 110 -19.64 -8.04 6.91
CA ALA A 110 -19.59 -8.26 8.36
C ALA A 110 -18.25 -7.88 9.05
N HIS A 111 -17.24 -7.38 8.32
CA HIS A 111 -15.90 -7.14 8.84
C HIS A 111 -15.66 -5.69 9.32
N GLY A 112 -16.69 -4.91 9.68
CA GLY A 112 -16.50 -3.61 10.32
C GLY A 112 -15.82 -2.52 9.48
N HIS A 113 -15.40 -2.81 8.24
CA HIS A 113 -14.59 -1.89 7.44
C HIS A 113 -15.35 -0.74 6.76
N TYR A 114 -16.68 -0.66 6.93
CA TYR A 114 -17.53 0.31 6.26
C TYR A 114 -18.68 0.76 7.17
N LEU A 115 -18.45 1.79 8.00
CA LEU A 115 -19.54 2.53 8.63
C LEU A 115 -20.20 3.42 7.57
N ALA A 116 -21.29 2.90 7.01
CA ALA A 116 -21.71 3.25 5.66
C ALA A 116 -22.87 4.23 5.56
N GLN A 117 -23.45 4.68 6.67
CA GLN A 117 -24.43 5.75 6.64
C GLN A 117 -24.21 6.73 7.79
N PRO A 118 -24.22 8.05 7.49
CA PRO A 118 -24.46 9.02 8.53
C PRO A 118 -25.83 8.76 9.17
N ASP A 119 -25.88 8.72 10.49
CA ASP A 119 -27.15 8.78 11.19
C ASP A 119 -27.65 10.24 11.20
N ASN A 120 -28.97 10.44 11.19
CA ASN A 120 -29.62 11.74 11.44
C ASN A 120 -29.50 12.79 10.30
N GLU A 121 -29.69 12.36 9.04
CA GLU A 121 -29.90 13.29 7.91
C GLU A 121 -31.22 14.08 8.02
N ASP A 122 -32.23 13.45 8.62
CA ASP A 122 -33.49 14.09 8.95
C ASP A 122 -33.39 14.92 10.24
N TRP A 123 -34.34 15.86 10.39
CA TRP A 123 -34.44 16.64 11.62
C TRP A 123 -34.80 15.73 12.79
N SER A 124 -33.98 15.78 13.84
CA SER A 124 -34.19 15.08 15.11
C SER A 124 -35.54 15.40 15.74
N ASP A 125 -35.98 14.57 16.68
CA ASP A 125 -37.00 14.99 17.64
C ASP A 125 -36.56 16.27 18.38
N PRO A 126 -37.51 17.13 18.81
CA PRO A 126 -37.17 18.36 19.52
C PRO A 126 -36.36 18.11 20.80
N LEU A 127 -35.16 18.68 20.84
CA LEU A 127 -34.29 18.75 22.00
C LEU A 127 -34.56 20.05 22.78
N THR A 128 -34.34 20.02 24.09
CA THR A 128 -34.63 21.16 24.99
C THR A 128 -33.38 21.63 25.75
N ILE A 129 -33.14 22.94 25.83
CA ILE A 129 -32.16 23.51 26.77
C ILE A 129 -32.93 23.96 28.02
N SER A 130 -32.76 23.21 29.11
CA SER A 130 -33.50 23.40 30.38
C SER A 130 -32.85 24.44 31.31
N SER A 131 -31.58 24.78 31.09
CA SER A 131 -30.87 25.81 31.87
C SER A 131 -29.61 26.29 31.14
N GLY A 132 -29.29 27.58 31.24
CA GLY A 132 -28.09 28.15 30.63
C GLY A 132 -28.25 28.44 29.13
N ASN A 133 -27.17 28.88 28.49
CA ASN A 133 -27.18 29.35 27.09
C ASN A 133 -26.60 28.34 26.09
N SER A 134 -26.30 27.11 26.50
CA SER A 134 -25.75 26.10 25.60
C SER A 134 -26.13 24.68 26.00
N ARG A 135 -26.10 23.78 25.02
CA ARG A 135 -26.27 22.35 25.22
C ARG A 135 -25.25 21.59 24.39
N VAL A 136 -24.58 20.62 25.00
CA VAL A 136 -23.76 19.65 24.29
C VAL A 136 -24.66 18.48 23.86
N ILE A 137 -24.51 18.07 22.62
CA ILE A 137 -25.14 16.91 22.01
C ILE A 137 -24.03 15.90 21.80
N GLU A 138 -24.18 14.77 22.48
CA GLU A 138 -23.27 13.63 22.41
C GLU A 138 -23.99 12.47 21.72
N ASP A 139 -23.23 11.59 21.05
CA ASP A 139 -23.73 10.35 20.43
C ASP A 139 -24.84 10.49 19.37
N HIS A 140 -25.19 11.71 18.96
CA HIS A 140 -26.24 11.95 17.97
C HIS A 140 -25.74 12.03 16.54
N PHE A 141 -24.44 12.14 16.29
CA PHE A 141 -23.91 12.28 14.93
C PHE A 141 -22.77 11.30 14.72
N SER A 142 -22.84 10.54 13.63
CA SER A 142 -21.83 9.57 13.21
C SER A 142 -21.38 9.88 11.77
N VAL A 143 -20.08 9.94 11.52
CA VAL A 143 -19.52 10.11 10.17
C VAL A 143 -18.98 8.78 9.63
N THR A 144 -18.92 8.66 8.31
CA THR A 144 -18.37 7.47 7.62
C THR A 144 -16.85 7.36 7.80
N ALA A 145 -16.28 6.21 7.43
CA ALA A 145 -14.83 6.03 7.39
C ALA A 145 -14.16 6.70 6.17
N ALA A 146 -14.95 7.18 5.21
CA ALA A 146 -14.43 7.60 3.91
C ALA A 146 -13.62 8.90 3.99
N GLY A 147 -12.32 8.80 3.74
CA GLY A 147 -11.43 9.94 3.70
C GLY A 147 -11.88 10.97 2.65
N GLY A 148 -12.10 12.21 3.11
CA GLY A 148 -12.51 13.34 2.28
C GLY A 148 -14.00 13.64 2.30
N ASP A 149 -14.83 12.74 2.82
CA ASP A 149 -16.25 13.00 3.03
C ASP A 149 -16.43 14.24 3.91
N MET A 150 -17.43 15.05 3.58
CA MET A 150 -17.76 16.28 4.29
C MET A 150 -19.15 16.23 4.89
N PHE A 151 -19.30 16.81 6.07
CA PHE A 151 -20.58 16.91 6.78
C PHE A 151 -20.74 18.28 7.40
N THR A 152 -21.96 18.80 7.41
CA THR A 152 -22.30 20.05 8.12
C THR A 152 -23.43 19.78 9.07
N ILE A 153 -23.34 20.28 10.30
CA ILE A 153 -24.39 20.09 11.30
C ILE A 153 -25.27 21.32 11.31
N GLN A 154 -26.56 21.11 11.15
CA GLN A 154 -27.56 22.16 11.16
C GLN A 154 -28.41 22.06 12.41
N ALA A 155 -28.70 23.20 13.01
CA ALA A 155 -29.63 23.32 14.10
C ALA A 155 -30.70 24.33 13.73
N ARG A 156 -31.96 24.04 14.07
CA ARG A 156 -33.06 24.98 13.88
C ARG A 156 -33.89 25.13 15.14
N CYS A 157 -34.37 26.34 15.35
CA CYS A 157 -35.42 26.60 16.34
C CYS A 157 -36.73 25.94 15.86
N VAL A 158 -37.48 25.32 16.77
CA VAL A 158 -38.76 24.67 16.44
C VAL A 158 -39.80 25.70 16.04
N GLU A 159 -39.83 26.83 16.74
CA GLU A 159 -40.82 27.89 16.61
C GLU A 159 -40.58 28.74 15.35
N TYR A 160 -39.35 29.22 15.15
CA TYR A 160 -39.04 30.18 14.08
C TYR A 160 -38.44 29.56 12.84
N ARG A 161 -38.11 28.25 12.88
CA ARG A 161 -37.48 27.49 11.78
C ARG A 161 -36.18 28.09 11.22
N HIS A 162 -35.58 29.08 11.90
CA HIS A 162 -34.28 29.65 11.53
C HIS A 162 -33.19 28.58 11.67
N VAL A 163 -32.41 28.37 10.61
CA VAL A 163 -31.37 27.34 10.53
C VAL A 163 -30.00 27.98 10.67
N VAL A 164 -29.19 27.44 11.58
CA VAL A 164 -27.77 27.79 11.75
C VAL A 164 -26.93 26.55 11.46
N SER A 165 -25.82 26.73 10.76
CA SER A 165 -24.91 25.64 10.38
C SER A 165 -23.59 25.73 11.13
N SER A 166 -22.96 24.59 11.39
CA SER A 166 -21.55 24.52 11.76
C SER A 166 -20.66 24.85 10.57
N ILE A 167 -19.37 25.04 10.82
CA ILE A 167 -18.37 24.87 9.76
C ILE A 167 -18.33 23.39 9.30
N PRO A 168 -17.91 23.12 8.05
CA PRO A 168 -17.81 21.75 7.52
C PRO A 168 -16.85 20.88 8.34
N ILE A 169 -17.21 19.61 8.51
CA ILE A 169 -16.40 18.54 9.07
C ILE A 169 -15.91 17.68 7.90
N ARG A 170 -14.59 17.59 7.71
CA ARG A 170 -13.95 16.69 6.75
C ARG A 170 -13.41 15.46 7.47
N VAL A 171 -13.73 14.28 6.92
CA VAL A 171 -13.24 13.00 7.41
C VAL A 171 -11.79 12.77 6.98
N TRP A 172 -10.97 12.41 7.96
CA TRP A 172 -9.56 12.04 7.81
C TRP A 172 -9.30 10.72 8.52
N ARG A 173 -8.23 10.05 8.11
CA ARG A 173 -7.65 8.93 8.84
C ARG A 173 -6.21 9.27 9.19
N ARG A 174 -5.65 8.67 10.22
CA ARG A 174 -4.26 8.89 10.64
C ARG A 174 -3.54 7.57 10.91
N ILE A 175 -2.31 7.51 10.43
CA ILE A 175 -1.36 6.46 10.75
C ILE A 175 0.01 7.04 11.07
N TRP A 176 0.82 6.22 11.72
CA TRP A 176 2.22 6.51 11.98
C TRP A 176 3.10 5.58 11.17
N VAL A 177 4.27 6.06 10.80
CA VAL A 177 5.24 5.29 10.04
C VAL A 177 6.56 5.27 10.79
N GLN A 178 7.06 4.06 11.04
CA GLN A 178 8.40 3.83 11.56
C GLN A 178 9.25 3.18 10.47
N GLU A 179 10.19 3.93 9.92
CA GLU A 179 11.18 3.37 9.00
C GLU A 179 12.27 2.61 9.77
N VAL A 180 12.61 1.42 9.28
CA VAL A 180 13.73 0.57 9.73
C VAL A 180 14.67 0.36 8.54
N LYS A 181 15.81 1.04 8.55
CA LYS A 181 16.76 1.04 7.43
C LYS A 181 17.90 0.05 7.69
N MET A 182 18.21 -0.82 6.75
CA MET A 182 19.48 -1.56 6.83
C MET A 182 20.65 -0.57 6.81
N THR A 183 21.71 -0.87 7.55
CA THR A 183 22.97 -0.14 7.42
C THR A 183 23.57 -0.37 6.03
N ASN A 184 24.23 0.64 5.46
CA ASN A 184 24.97 0.53 4.20
C ASN A 184 24.14 0.07 2.98
N VAL A 185 22.84 0.41 2.94
CA VAL A 185 22.00 0.23 1.74
C VAL A 185 21.48 1.56 1.23
N GLY A 186 21.17 1.64 -0.07
CA GLY A 186 20.67 2.84 -0.73
C GLY A 186 19.19 3.13 -0.46
N ALA A 187 18.75 3.08 0.80
CA ALA A 187 17.36 3.36 1.17
C ALA A 187 16.95 4.81 0.81
N ALA A 188 15.68 5.01 0.46
CA ALA A 188 15.11 6.31 0.18
C ALA A 188 15.43 7.31 1.32
N ARG A 189 15.84 8.53 0.95
CA ARG A 189 16.21 9.56 1.94
C ARG A 189 14.99 10.03 2.71
N ASP A 190 13.86 10.11 2.02
CA ASP A 190 12.55 10.45 2.55
C ASP A 190 11.44 9.68 1.82
N ILE A 191 10.24 9.74 2.40
CA ILE A 191 9.01 9.14 1.88
C ILE A 191 7.98 10.21 1.51
N ILE A 192 8.43 11.41 1.07
CA ILE A 192 7.54 12.55 0.85
C ILE A 192 6.50 12.28 -0.24
N VAL A 193 6.92 11.58 -1.30
CA VAL A 193 6.07 11.21 -2.43
C VAL A 193 4.97 10.25 -1.95
N PHE A 194 5.36 9.20 -1.25
CA PHE A 194 4.43 8.28 -0.59
C PHE A 194 3.46 9.02 0.35
N ARG A 195 3.99 9.87 1.23
CA ARG A 195 3.19 10.62 2.21
C ARG A 195 2.18 11.52 1.50
N ASN A 196 2.63 12.32 0.54
CA ASN A 196 1.78 13.26 -0.19
C ASN A 196 0.71 12.53 -1.00
N LYS A 197 1.02 11.34 -1.55
CA LYS A 197 0.05 10.55 -2.30
C LYS A 197 -1.19 10.23 -1.45
N PHE A 198 -0.98 9.75 -0.24
CA PHE A 198 -2.05 9.41 0.69
C PHE A 198 -2.69 10.63 1.38
N GLN A 199 -1.90 11.66 1.71
CA GLN A 199 -2.41 12.87 2.36
C GLN A 199 -3.28 13.72 1.41
N ASN A 200 -2.78 14.06 0.23
CA ASN A 200 -3.42 15.05 -0.64
C ASN A 200 -4.55 14.46 -1.50
N GLY A 201 -4.49 13.16 -1.80
CA GLY A 201 -5.50 12.48 -2.62
C GLY A 201 -6.54 11.70 -1.83
N HIS A 202 -6.21 11.28 -0.59
CA HIS A 202 -6.97 10.25 0.12
C HIS A 202 -7.25 10.56 1.59
N HIS A 203 -6.90 11.76 2.06
CA HIS A 203 -7.19 12.22 3.41
C HIS A 203 -6.68 11.23 4.49
N LEU A 204 -5.54 10.60 4.21
CA LEU A 204 -4.83 9.74 5.13
C LEU A 204 -3.59 10.49 5.61
N ALA A 205 -3.68 11.06 6.80
CA ALA A 205 -2.59 11.74 7.47
C ALA A 205 -1.51 10.74 7.91
N ILE A 206 -0.34 10.82 7.28
CA ILE A 206 0.81 10.00 7.63
C ILE A 206 1.79 10.82 8.47
N ARG A 207 2.06 10.34 9.70
CA ARG A 207 3.09 10.88 10.59
C ARG A 207 4.32 9.99 10.54
N GLN A 208 5.42 10.52 10.02
CA GLN A 208 6.70 9.81 9.95
C GLN A 208 7.50 10.07 11.22
N GLU A 209 7.96 9.01 11.87
CA GLU A 209 8.88 9.08 12.99
C GLU A 209 10.35 8.99 12.53
N ARG A 210 11.27 9.36 13.41
CA ARG A 210 12.71 9.22 13.13
C ARG A 210 13.05 7.75 12.83
N ALA A 211 13.64 7.52 11.66
CA ALA A 211 14.10 6.21 11.23
C ALA A 211 15.07 5.57 12.24
N VAL A 212 15.00 4.25 12.36
CA VAL A 212 15.96 3.42 13.10
C VAL A 212 16.72 2.52 12.13
N THR A 213 17.79 1.90 12.60
CA THR A 213 18.63 1.02 11.79
C THR A 213 18.54 -0.44 12.21
N MET A 214 18.83 -1.33 11.27
CA MET A 214 19.07 -2.75 11.53
C MET A 214 20.28 -3.25 10.73
N THR A 215 20.80 -4.41 11.12
CA THR A 215 21.90 -5.07 10.40
C THR A 215 21.52 -5.36 8.95
N ARG A 216 22.45 -5.12 8.02
CA ARG A 216 22.29 -5.43 6.59
C ARG A 216 22.13 -6.93 6.38
N MET A 217 21.30 -7.29 5.40
CA MET A 217 21.22 -8.62 4.82
C MET A 217 21.22 -8.46 3.29
N ALA A 218 22.15 -9.10 2.59
CA ALA A 218 22.30 -8.95 1.12
C ALA A 218 21.07 -9.33 0.30
N ASN A 219 20.34 -10.35 0.73
CA ASN A 219 19.15 -10.83 0.03
C ASN A 219 18.15 -11.46 1.01
N ILE A 220 16.87 -11.27 0.74
CA ILE A 220 15.78 -11.98 1.43
C ILE A 220 14.95 -12.66 0.35
N GLY A 221 15.25 -13.94 0.11
CA GLY A 221 14.55 -14.76 -0.87
C GLY A 221 13.27 -15.39 -0.33
N ASP A 222 12.85 -16.49 -0.97
CA ASP A 222 11.72 -17.31 -0.50
C ASP A 222 12.12 -18.33 0.57
N GLY A 223 13.40 -18.38 0.94
CA GLY A 223 13.91 -19.25 2.00
C GLY A 223 13.34 -18.86 3.37
N ARG A 224 13.00 -19.89 4.16
CA ARG A 224 12.41 -19.71 5.49
C ARG A 224 13.36 -18.97 6.44
N LEU A 225 14.63 -19.36 6.45
CA LEU A 225 15.61 -18.86 7.42
C LEU A 225 15.92 -17.38 7.22
N GLU A 226 16.14 -16.95 5.97
CA GLU A 226 16.42 -15.56 5.62
C GLU A 226 15.22 -14.66 5.94
N LYS A 227 14.01 -15.11 5.59
CA LYS A 227 12.77 -14.41 5.93
C LYS A 227 12.60 -14.26 7.44
N GLU A 228 12.74 -15.34 8.20
CA GLU A 228 12.61 -15.28 9.66
C GLU A 228 13.69 -14.39 10.30
N GLN A 229 14.92 -14.44 9.80
CA GLN A 229 16.00 -13.58 10.29
C GLN A 229 15.73 -12.11 10.01
N PHE A 230 15.21 -11.78 8.82
CA PHE A 230 14.79 -10.43 8.49
C PHE A 230 13.70 -9.94 9.44
N LEU A 231 12.65 -10.73 9.64
CA LEU A 231 11.56 -10.38 10.57
C LEU A 231 12.09 -10.19 11.99
N ARG A 232 12.99 -11.05 12.48
CA ARG A 232 13.64 -10.88 13.80
C ARG A 232 14.44 -9.58 13.89
N ASN A 233 15.26 -9.28 12.89
CA ASN A 233 16.10 -8.08 12.87
C ASN A 233 15.27 -6.80 12.84
N THR A 234 14.26 -6.76 11.97
CA THR A 234 13.31 -5.64 11.89
C THR A 234 12.53 -5.50 13.19
N ARG A 235 12.08 -6.61 13.78
CA ARG A 235 11.33 -6.60 15.03
C ARG A 235 12.16 -6.04 16.18
N ARG A 236 13.41 -6.48 16.32
CA ARG A 236 14.33 -5.98 17.33
C ARG A 236 14.56 -4.48 17.21
N ALA A 237 14.74 -3.96 15.99
CA ALA A 237 14.91 -2.53 15.75
C ALA A 237 13.64 -1.73 16.11
N TYR A 238 12.47 -2.25 15.75
CA TYR A 238 11.18 -1.64 16.09
C TYR A 238 10.90 -1.65 17.59
N ASP A 239 11.10 -2.78 18.26
CA ASP A 239 10.88 -2.93 19.71
C ASP A 239 11.72 -1.93 20.52
N GLY A 240 12.93 -1.60 20.06
CA GLY A 240 13.80 -0.59 20.67
C GLY A 240 13.23 0.83 20.68
N VAL A 241 12.23 1.12 19.84
CA VAL A 241 11.54 2.42 19.77
C VAL A 241 10.03 2.34 19.99
N ARG A 242 9.53 1.14 20.30
CA ARG A 242 8.11 0.85 20.48
C ARG A 242 7.43 1.74 21.52
N SER A 243 8.16 2.13 22.56
CA SER A 243 7.69 3.03 23.61
C SER A 243 7.26 4.42 23.11
N ARG A 244 7.68 4.85 21.90
CA ARG A 244 7.21 6.07 21.23
C ARG A 244 5.77 5.98 20.72
N PHE A 245 5.23 4.76 20.65
CA PHE A 245 3.95 4.49 20.02
C PHE A 245 2.84 4.10 21.00
N ARG A 246 3.12 3.88 22.29
CA ARG A 246 2.15 3.63 23.39
C ARG A 246 0.73 3.23 22.93
N THR A 247 -0.25 4.12 23.08
CA THR A 247 -1.67 3.90 22.77
C THR A 247 -1.98 3.80 21.27
N ARG A 248 -1.06 4.22 20.40
CA ARG A 248 -1.23 4.33 18.94
C ARG A 248 -0.54 3.21 18.14
N GLU A 249 0.06 2.22 18.81
CA GLU A 249 0.84 1.17 18.16
C GLU A 249 0.09 0.44 17.04
N ARG A 250 -1.20 0.15 17.25
CA ARG A 250 -2.04 -0.52 16.24
C ARG A 250 -2.19 0.27 14.94
N TYR A 251 -1.90 1.57 14.94
CA TYR A 251 -1.95 2.45 13.76
C TYR A 251 -0.57 2.76 13.19
N VAL A 252 0.48 2.06 13.66
CA VAL A 252 1.84 2.19 13.14
C VAL A 252 2.03 1.21 12.00
N VAL A 253 2.53 1.67 10.86
CA VAL A 253 3.08 0.83 9.79
C VAL A 253 4.60 0.88 9.87
N VAL A 254 5.24 -0.29 9.92
CA VAL A 254 6.69 -0.42 9.88
C VAL A 254 7.13 -0.59 8.43
N ILE A 255 8.05 0.26 7.98
CA ILE A 255 8.64 0.18 6.64
C ILE A 255 10.09 -0.27 6.79
N ALA A 256 10.38 -1.50 6.40
CA ALA A 256 11.72 -2.05 6.44
C ALA A 256 12.37 -2.04 5.07
N TYR A 257 13.57 -1.48 4.97
CA TYR A 257 14.33 -1.47 3.71
C TYR A 257 15.28 -2.65 3.66
N THR A 258 15.34 -3.31 2.50
CA THR A 258 16.20 -4.46 2.24
C THR A 258 17.17 -4.17 1.13
N ASP A 259 18.31 -4.84 1.09
CA ASP A 259 19.21 -4.75 -0.06
C ASP A 259 18.48 -5.31 -1.31
N GLN A 260 18.23 -6.63 -1.34
CA GLN A 260 17.54 -7.29 -2.45
C GLN A 260 16.44 -8.24 -1.98
N LEU A 261 15.47 -8.49 -2.88
CA LEU A 261 14.40 -9.48 -2.75
C LEU A 261 14.41 -10.45 -3.94
N ALA A 262 15.58 -11.00 -4.26
CA ALA A 262 15.77 -11.95 -5.33
C ALA A 262 15.31 -13.36 -4.89
N VAL A 263 14.75 -14.12 -5.83
CA VAL A 263 14.30 -15.50 -5.60
C VAL A 263 15.21 -16.46 -6.36
N LYS A 264 15.85 -17.37 -5.62
CA LYS A 264 16.77 -18.39 -6.15
C LYS A 264 15.99 -19.56 -6.72
N GLN A 265 16.36 -20.00 -7.92
CA GLN A 265 16.01 -21.31 -8.45
C GLN A 265 17.29 -22.16 -8.44
N ALA A 266 17.35 -23.08 -7.48
CA ALA A 266 18.52 -23.93 -7.28
C ALA A 266 18.51 -25.13 -8.23
N GLY A 267 19.69 -25.62 -8.60
CA GLY A 267 19.83 -26.88 -9.33
C GLY A 267 19.32 -26.84 -10.78
N PHE A 268 19.36 -25.67 -11.42
CA PHE A 268 18.97 -25.51 -12.82
C PHE A 268 19.99 -26.18 -13.74
N THR A 269 19.54 -27.15 -14.53
CA THR A 269 20.39 -27.90 -15.47
C THR A 269 20.43 -27.21 -16.83
N VAL A 270 21.65 -27.03 -17.35
CA VAL A 270 21.94 -26.49 -18.67
C VAL A 270 22.76 -27.52 -19.45
N ILE A 271 22.38 -27.77 -20.70
CA ILE A 271 23.05 -28.74 -21.57
C ILE A 271 23.54 -28.04 -22.83
N LYS A 272 24.80 -28.28 -23.20
CA LYS A 272 25.36 -27.92 -24.51
C LYS A 272 25.74 -29.20 -25.24
N ASP A 273 25.17 -29.39 -26.42
CA ASP A 273 25.34 -30.58 -27.27
C ASP A 273 25.22 -30.14 -28.75
N PRO A 274 26.15 -30.50 -29.65
CA PRO A 274 27.40 -31.23 -29.40
C PRO A 274 28.53 -30.32 -28.90
N VAL A 275 29.49 -30.94 -28.21
CA VAL A 275 30.72 -30.32 -27.70
C VAL A 275 31.90 -31.20 -28.06
N ALA A 276 32.87 -30.63 -28.78
CA ALA A 276 34.17 -31.25 -28.96
C ALA A 276 35.03 -31.06 -27.70
N ALA A 277 35.65 -32.14 -27.23
CA ALA A 277 36.58 -32.15 -26.11
C ALA A 277 37.97 -32.63 -26.60
N PRO A 278 38.96 -31.73 -26.66
CA PRO A 278 40.32 -32.07 -27.02
C PRO A 278 40.97 -33.03 -26.00
N GLY A 279 41.72 -34.00 -26.50
CA GLY A 279 42.39 -35.03 -25.71
C GLY A 279 43.50 -34.51 -24.80
N PHE A 280 44.13 -35.38 -24.00
CA PHE A 280 45.19 -34.98 -23.05
C PHE A 280 46.41 -34.32 -23.69
N ASN A 281 46.67 -34.58 -24.98
CA ASN A 281 47.84 -34.12 -25.71
C ASN A 281 47.66 -32.73 -26.36
N THR A 282 46.51 -32.08 -26.21
CA THR A 282 46.35 -30.70 -26.70
C THR A 282 46.98 -29.69 -25.75
N SER A 283 47.61 -28.66 -26.31
CA SER A 283 48.07 -27.48 -25.57
C SER A 283 47.00 -26.39 -25.49
N GLU A 284 45.91 -26.49 -26.26
CA GLU A 284 44.90 -25.45 -26.35
C GLU A 284 43.80 -25.61 -25.29
N ALA A 285 43.58 -24.54 -24.51
CA ALA A 285 42.39 -24.44 -23.67
C ALA A 285 41.19 -24.12 -24.57
N MET A 286 40.27 -25.07 -24.73
CA MET A 286 39.05 -24.85 -25.50
C MET A 286 37.88 -24.52 -24.56
N GLY A 287 37.60 -23.23 -24.44
CA GLY A 287 36.46 -22.72 -23.68
C GLY A 287 35.18 -22.74 -24.52
N HIS A 288 34.18 -23.49 -24.08
CA HIS A 288 32.84 -23.47 -24.66
C HIS A 288 31.95 -22.51 -23.90
N PHE A 289 31.25 -21.65 -24.62
CA PHE A 289 30.22 -20.80 -24.04
C PHE A 289 28.89 -21.55 -24.01
N ILE A 290 28.30 -21.64 -22.82
CA ILE A 290 26.99 -22.22 -22.58
C ILE A 290 26.06 -21.10 -22.15
N ASP A 291 24.99 -20.88 -22.90
CA ASP A 291 23.93 -19.95 -22.56
C ASP A 291 23.03 -20.55 -21.48
N VAL A 292 22.68 -19.75 -20.47
CA VAL A 292 21.58 -20.07 -19.57
C VAL A 292 20.28 -19.80 -20.36
N PRO A 293 19.49 -20.84 -20.69
CA PRO A 293 18.39 -20.72 -21.62
C PRO A 293 17.28 -19.80 -21.12
N ILE A 294 16.63 -19.15 -22.08
CA ILE A 294 15.31 -18.54 -21.90
C ILE A 294 14.32 -19.70 -21.71
N THR A 295 13.59 -19.70 -20.60
CA THR A 295 12.52 -20.67 -20.34
C THR A 295 11.25 -19.88 -20.07
N ASP A 296 10.13 -20.32 -20.64
CA ASP A 296 8.83 -19.66 -20.51
C ASP A 296 8.82 -18.20 -21.01
N GLY A 297 9.70 -17.86 -21.97
CA GLY A 297 9.86 -16.50 -22.48
C GLY A 297 10.65 -15.54 -21.56
N THR A 298 11.10 -16.00 -20.38
CA THR A 298 11.85 -15.17 -19.42
C THR A 298 13.36 -15.41 -19.53
N GLU A 299 14.13 -14.34 -19.72
CA GLU A 299 15.59 -14.39 -19.64
C GLU A 299 16.05 -14.75 -18.22
N ARG A 300 17.02 -15.67 -18.10
CA ARG A 300 17.59 -16.07 -16.81
C ARG A 300 19.05 -15.65 -16.67
N TYR A 301 19.43 -15.39 -15.43
CA TYR A 301 20.76 -14.97 -15.04
C TYR A 301 21.27 -15.86 -13.92
N LEU A 302 22.58 -16.06 -13.85
CA LEU A 302 23.21 -16.79 -12.75
C LEU A 302 22.99 -16.07 -11.41
N TRP A 303 22.94 -16.83 -10.32
CA TRP A 303 22.84 -16.31 -8.95
C TRP A 303 24.15 -15.68 -8.43
N LYS A 304 24.87 -14.94 -9.27
CA LYS A 304 26.18 -14.37 -8.94
C LYS A 304 25.99 -13.01 -8.25
N GLY A 305 26.71 -12.76 -7.15
CA GLY A 305 26.73 -11.44 -6.49
C GLY A 305 25.42 -11.02 -5.80
N ILE A 306 24.52 -11.97 -5.55
CA ILE A 306 23.24 -11.72 -4.86
C ILE A 306 23.35 -11.85 -3.34
N ASP A 307 23.97 -12.94 -2.87
CA ASP A 307 24.19 -13.21 -1.46
C ASP A 307 25.47 -12.52 -0.97
N ASP A 308 25.58 -12.28 0.34
CA ASP A 308 26.84 -11.86 0.95
C ASP A 308 27.79 -13.06 0.93
N ALA A 309 28.94 -12.90 0.29
CA ALA A 309 29.98 -13.92 0.25
C ALA A 309 31.30 -13.27 0.67
N ALA A 310 31.94 -13.85 1.67
CA ALA A 310 33.19 -13.35 2.25
C ALA A 310 34.41 -13.86 1.48
N THR A 311 34.27 -14.99 0.77
CA THR A 311 35.36 -15.63 0.03
C THR A 311 35.03 -15.82 -1.45
N ASP A 312 36.06 -16.04 -2.27
CA ASP A 312 35.90 -16.37 -3.69
C ASP A 312 35.24 -17.74 -3.89
N GLU A 313 35.44 -18.66 -2.95
CA GLU A 313 34.82 -19.98 -2.97
C GLU A 313 33.31 -19.89 -2.71
N GLU A 314 32.88 -19.13 -1.70
CA GLU A 314 31.45 -18.87 -1.46
C GLU A 314 30.80 -18.15 -2.64
N ARG A 315 31.51 -17.18 -3.26
CA ARG A 315 31.05 -16.52 -4.48
C ARG A 315 30.87 -17.51 -5.63
N PHE A 316 31.79 -18.46 -5.79
CA PHE A 316 31.68 -19.51 -6.80
C PHE A 316 30.49 -20.45 -6.51
N GLN A 317 30.38 -20.96 -5.29
CA GLN A 317 29.31 -21.85 -4.85
C GLN A 317 27.91 -21.20 -4.83
N SER A 318 27.83 -19.86 -4.82
CA SER A 318 26.54 -19.16 -4.86
C SER A 318 25.73 -19.46 -6.13
N TRP A 319 26.40 -19.60 -7.27
CA TRP A 319 25.78 -19.83 -8.58
C TRP A 319 26.16 -21.19 -9.19
N PHE A 320 27.30 -21.78 -8.84
CA PHE A 320 27.75 -23.07 -9.39
C PHE A 320 27.34 -24.23 -8.49
N VAL A 321 26.87 -25.33 -9.08
CA VAL A 321 26.58 -26.58 -8.35
C VAL A 321 27.45 -27.73 -8.83
N SER A 322 27.45 -28.05 -10.13
CA SER A 322 28.31 -29.10 -10.69
C SER A 322 28.45 -28.98 -12.20
N ALA A 323 29.50 -29.58 -12.78
CA ALA A 323 29.69 -29.67 -14.23
C ALA A 323 30.30 -31.01 -14.64
N HIS A 324 29.75 -31.60 -15.71
CA HIS A 324 30.19 -32.88 -16.25
C HIS A 324 30.30 -32.83 -17.77
N PHE A 325 31.28 -33.51 -18.33
CA PHE A 325 31.33 -33.87 -19.73
C PHE A 325 30.82 -35.30 -19.91
N VAL A 326 29.84 -35.49 -20.78
CA VAL A 326 29.20 -36.78 -21.04
C VAL A 326 29.53 -37.23 -22.46
N THR A 327 30.11 -38.42 -22.59
CA THR A 327 30.44 -39.04 -23.88
C THR A 327 30.17 -40.54 -23.83
N GLY A 328 29.35 -41.03 -24.75
CA GLY A 328 28.80 -42.39 -24.68
C GLY A 328 28.12 -42.66 -23.34
N SER A 329 28.55 -43.71 -22.63
CA SER A 329 28.08 -44.05 -21.28
C SER A 329 28.89 -43.39 -20.15
N ARG A 330 29.94 -42.63 -20.45
CA ARG A 330 30.83 -42.02 -19.45
C ARG A 330 30.35 -40.62 -19.08
N ARG A 331 30.27 -40.35 -17.77
CA ARG A 331 30.01 -39.02 -17.20
C ARG A 331 31.22 -38.61 -16.37
N ILE A 332 31.97 -37.62 -16.86
CA ILE A 332 33.26 -37.19 -16.32
C ILE A 332 33.07 -35.85 -15.64
N ALA A 333 33.35 -35.75 -14.34
CA ALA A 333 33.34 -34.47 -13.63
C ALA A 333 34.43 -33.54 -14.17
N ILE A 334 34.11 -32.26 -14.35
CA ILE A 334 35.10 -31.26 -14.78
C ILE A 334 35.90 -30.83 -13.54
N PRO A 335 37.20 -31.19 -13.42
CA PRO A 335 38.01 -30.90 -12.26
C PRO A 335 38.30 -29.40 -12.15
N ASN A 336 38.73 -28.95 -10.98
CA ASN A 336 39.08 -27.54 -10.71
C ASN A 336 37.99 -26.59 -11.24
N SER A 337 36.72 -26.88 -10.93
CA SER A 337 35.58 -26.22 -11.57
C SER A 337 35.61 -24.70 -11.40
N GLN A 338 36.17 -24.18 -10.31
CA GLN A 338 36.36 -22.74 -10.13
C GLN A 338 37.26 -22.10 -11.19
N GLN A 339 38.20 -22.84 -11.78
CA GLN A 339 39.05 -22.38 -12.89
C GLN A 339 38.40 -22.69 -14.25
N ASN A 340 37.81 -23.89 -14.37
CA ASN A 340 37.29 -24.41 -15.62
C ASN A 340 35.84 -24.02 -15.94
N CYS A 341 35.10 -23.43 -15.00
CA CYS A 341 33.74 -22.95 -15.17
C CYS A 341 33.65 -21.50 -14.72
N GLN A 342 33.72 -20.57 -15.66
CA GLN A 342 33.71 -19.13 -15.38
C GLN A 342 32.38 -18.49 -15.79
N PRO A 343 31.72 -17.71 -14.93
CA PRO A 343 30.57 -16.92 -15.33
C PRO A 343 31.04 -15.80 -16.26
N VAL A 344 30.29 -15.53 -17.33
CA VAL A 344 30.66 -14.51 -18.32
C VAL A 344 29.72 -13.32 -18.18
N PRO A 345 30.22 -12.15 -17.73
CA PRO A 345 29.44 -10.92 -17.72
C PRO A 345 28.97 -10.55 -19.12
N ASP A 346 27.75 -10.02 -19.21
CA ASP A 346 27.27 -9.46 -20.47
C ASP A 346 27.87 -8.06 -20.66
N PRO A 347 28.60 -7.81 -21.76
CA PRO A 347 29.17 -6.49 -22.03
C PRO A 347 28.09 -5.40 -22.14
N SER A 348 26.88 -5.75 -22.59
CA SER A 348 25.76 -4.79 -22.71
C SER A 348 25.23 -4.28 -21.37
N PHE A 349 25.51 -5.00 -20.28
CA PHE A 349 25.13 -4.58 -18.93
C PHE A 349 26.29 -3.97 -18.13
N THR A 350 27.51 -4.01 -18.65
CA THR A 350 28.71 -3.50 -17.96
C THR A 350 28.89 -2.02 -18.29
N PRO A 351 29.25 -1.15 -17.32
CA PRO A 351 29.62 -1.43 -15.92
C PRO A 351 28.45 -1.47 -14.94
N VAL A 352 27.21 -1.34 -15.38
CA VAL A 352 26.03 -1.14 -14.51
C VAL A 352 25.66 -2.40 -13.72
N ARG A 353 25.81 -3.60 -14.29
CA ARG A 353 25.44 -4.89 -13.70
C ARG A 353 26.48 -5.98 -14.04
N PRO A 354 27.73 -5.87 -13.56
CA PRO A 354 28.81 -6.79 -13.93
C PRO A 354 28.57 -8.24 -13.47
N ASP A 355 27.66 -8.45 -12.52
CA ASP A 355 27.28 -9.77 -12.02
C ASP A 355 26.07 -10.39 -12.73
N ALA A 356 25.44 -9.65 -13.65
CA ALA A 356 24.35 -10.16 -14.48
C ALA A 356 24.89 -11.05 -15.62
N CYS A 357 25.24 -12.29 -15.27
CA CYS A 357 25.79 -13.27 -16.21
C CYS A 357 24.71 -14.18 -16.80
N LYS A 358 24.61 -14.23 -18.13
CA LYS A 358 23.74 -15.16 -18.88
C LYS A 358 24.48 -16.37 -19.45
N LYS A 359 25.80 -16.41 -19.30
CA LYS A 359 26.67 -17.40 -19.94
C LYS A 359 27.69 -17.94 -18.97
N VAL A 360 28.11 -19.18 -19.20
CA VAL A 360 29.24 -19.82 -18.52
C VAL A 360 30.24 -20.28 -19.57
N ARG A 361 31.52 -19.92 -19.39
CA ARG A 361 32.63 -20.47 -20.15
C ARG A 361 33.10 -21.75 -19.46
N VAL A 362 32.99 -22.88 -20.13
CA VAL A 362 33.40 -24.19 -19.62
C VAL A 362 34.58 -24.72 -20.43
N ASN A 363 35.69 -25.03 -19.76
CA ASN A 363 36.86 -25.67 -20.35
C ASN A 363 36.75 -27.18 -20.21
N VAL A 364 36.77 -27.89 -21.34
CA VAL A 364 36.74 -29.37 -21.41
C VAL A 364 38.01 -29.96 -22.04
N ALA A 365 39.03 -29.14 -22.27
CA ALA A 365 40.31 -29.63 -22.75
C ALA A 365 40.94 -30.57 -21.72
N ARG A 366 41.61 -31.62 -22.21
CA ARG A 366 42.36 -32.56 -21.38
C ARG A 366 41.48 -33.31 -20.36
N LEU A 367 40.19 -33.51 -20.65
CA LEU A 367 39.30 -34.37 -19.86
C LEU A 367 39.27 -35.83 -20.34
N VAL A 368 39.61 -36.06 -21.60
CA VAL A 368 39.54 -37.36 -22.27
C VAL A 368 40.88 -37.74 -22.90
N PRO A 369 41.19 -39.04 -23.10
CA PRO A 369 42.48 -39.46 -23.66
C PRO A 369 42.72 -39.04 -25.11
N ARG A 370 41.65 -38.91 -25.90
CA ARG A 370 41.67 -38.57 -27.33
C ARG A 370 40.53 -37.61 -27.62
N ASP A 371 40.65 -36.85 -28.70
CA ASP A 371 39.61 -35.93 -29.15
C ASP A 371 38.28 -36.66 -29.27
N THR A 372 37.27 -36.17 -28.56
CA THR A 372 35.98 -36.84 -28.41
C THR A 372 34.85 -35.82 -28.49
N THR A 373 33.75 -36.20 -29.14
CA THR A 373 32.51 -35.43 -29.09
C THR A 373 31.60 -35.95 -27.99
N GLY A 374 30.93 -35.03 -27.30
CA GLY A 374 29.97 -35.34 -26.25
C GLY A 374 29.10 -34.13 -25.95
N ARG A 375 28.57 -34.05 -24.73
CA ARG A 375 27.81 -32.90 -24.25
C ARG A 375 28.33 -32.43 -22.90
N ILE A 376 28.13 -31.16 -22.59
CA ILE A 376 28.35 -30.62 -21.25
C ILE A 376 27.01 -30.59 -20.51
N GLU A 377 26.98 -31.18 -19.32
CA GLU A 377 25.89 -31.05 -18.35
C GLU A 377 26.35 -30.13 -17.21
N LEU A 378 25.76 -28.94 -17.10
CA LEU A 378 26.07 -27.95 -16.10
C LEU A 378 24.86 -27.76 -15.18
N VAL A 379 25.05 -27.79 -13.87
CA VAL A 379 24.03 -27.49 -12.87
C VAL A 379 24.41 -26.21 -12.14
N VAL A 380 23.51 -25.23 -12.17
CA VAL A 380 23.72 -23.88 -11.61
C VAL A 380 22.51 -23.41 -10.80
N ASN A 381 22.72 -22.42 -9.94
CA ASN A 381 21.64 -21.64 -9.35
C ASN A 381 21.42 -20.40 -10.22
N VAL A 382 20.15 -20.13 -10.54
CA VAL A 382 19.74 -18.97 -11.36
C VAL A 382 18.80 -18.07 -10.58
N VAL A 383 18.76 -16.80 -10.97
CA VAL A 383 17.71 -15.88 -10.53
C VAL A 383 16.41 -16.28 -11.21
N ASN A 384 15.40 -16.57 -10.39
CA ASN A 384 14.04 -16.78 -10.89
C ASN A 384 13.35 -15.44 -11.16
N ARG A 385 13.40 -14.52 -10.19
CA ARG A 385 12.83 -13.16 -10.28
C ARG A 385 13.38 -12.25 -9.18
N PHE A 386 13.17 -10.95 -9.32
CA PHE A 386 13.33 -9.95 -8.27
C PHE A 386 11.97 -9.36 -7.87
N ARG A 387 11.81 -8.99 -6.60
CA ARG A 387 10.66 -8.21 -6.12
C ARG A 387 11.07 -6.79 -5.79
N GLY A 388 10.17 -5.84 -6.02
CA GLY A 388 10.32 -4.46 -5.56
C GLY A 388 10.03 -4.30 -4.06
N GLY A 389 8.99 -4.97 -3.57
CA GLY A 389 8.55 -4.90 -2.18
C GLY A 389 7.70 -6.09 -1.79
N ILE A 390 7.33 -6.14 -0.50
CA ILE A 390 6.40 -7.12 0.07
C ILE A 390 5.61 -6.47 1.21
N SER A 391 4.29 -6.48 1.10
CA SER A 391 3.37 -6.24 2.21
C SER A 391 3.15 -7.55 2.99
N TYR A 392 3.80 -7.69 4.16
CA TYR A 392 3.70 -8.92 4.94
C TYR A 392 2.29 -9.07 5.56
N GLY A 393 1.62 -10.19 5.31
CA GLY A 393 0.31 -10.50 5.92
C GLY A 393 0.39 -10.71 7.44
N GLY A 394 -0.74 -10.54 8.12
CA GLY A 394 -0.86 -10.82 9.57
C GLY A 394 -0.18 -9.80 10.50
N GLY A 395 0.25 -8.64 9.98
CA GLY A 395 0.75 -7.56 10.83
C GLY A 395 1.07 -6.27 10.07
N ASN A 396 1.76 -5.36 10.75
CA ASN A 396 1.98 -3.98 10.30
C ASN A 396 3.26 -3.72 9.47
N LEU A 397 3.89 -4.76 8.91
CA LEU A 397 5.16 -4.64 8.18
C LEU A 397 4.98 -4.52 6.65
N ILE A 398 5.68 -3.55 6.07
CA ILE A 398 5.97 -3.43 4.64
C ILE A 398 7.49 -3.51 4.45
N CYS A 399 7.90 -4.19 3.39
CA CYS A 399 9.29 -4.30 2.98
C CYS A 399 9.49 -3.67 1.60
N VAL A 400 10.59 -2.92 1.43
CA VAL A 400 10.96 -2.25 0.18
C VAL A 400 12.42 -2.55 -0.14
N CYS A 401 12.70 -3.06 -1.34
CA CYS A 401 14.07 -3.30 -1.78
C CYS A 401 14.75 -2.00 -2.23
N THR A 402 16.05 -1.91 -1.98
CA THR A 402 16.89 -0.79 -2.39
C THR A 402 17.74 -1.11 -3.62
N ARG A 403 17.79 -2.39 -4.00
CA ARG A 403 18.50 -2.90 -5.18
C ARG A 403 17.68 -4.02 -5.81
N SER A 404 17.56 -4.01 -7.14
CA SER A 404 16.96 -5.09 -7.91
C SER A 404 17.72 -5.28 -9.20
N TRP A 405 17.80 -6.49 -9.74
CA TRP A 405 18.54 -6.77 -10.98
C TRP A 405 19.96 -6.17 -10.98
N TRP A 406 20.70 -6.33 -9.86
CA TRP A 406 22.05 -5.80 -9.63
C TRP A 406 22.21 -4.27 -9.73
N ARG A 407 21.11 -3.51 -9.79
CA ARG A 407 21.13 -2.04 -9.84
C ARG A 407 20.44 -1.44 -8.63
N SER A 408 20.97 -0.35 -8.11
CA SER A 408 20.30 0.43 -7.07
C SER A 408 18.97 0.97 -7.60
N GLU A 409 17.93 0.87 -6.78
CA GLU A 409 16.62 1.45 -7.07
C GLU A 409 16.61 2.92 -6.68
N THR A 410 16.03 3.75 -7.56
CA THR A 410 15.92 5.19 -7.30
C THR A 410 14.96 5.46 -6.14
N GLN A 411 15.07 6.63 -5.51
CA GLN A 411 14.12 7.05 -4.48
C GLN A 411 12.67 7.07 -5.00
N LEU A 412 12.48 7.42 -6.27
CA LEU A 412 11.17 7.42 -6.93
C LEU A 412 10.60 6.01 -7.02
N ALA A 413 11.42 5.05 -7.46
CA ALA A 413 11.03 3.63 -7.56
C ALA A 413 10.68 3.05 -6.19
N GLN A 414 11.49 3.34 -5.15
CA GLN A 414 11.23 2.91 -3.78
C GLN A 414 9.91 3.50 -3.24
N ASN A 415 9.60 4.77 -3.53
CA ASN A 415 8.33 5.38 -3.14
C ASN A 415 7.14 4.77 -3.91
N ALA A 416 7.28 4.50 -5.20
CA ALA A 416 6.24 3.84 -6.00
C ALA A 416 5.91 2.44 -5.45
N VAL A 417 6.94 1.64 -5.15
CA VAL A 417 6.79 0.36 -4.47
C VAL A 417 6.11 0.54 -3.11
N LEU A 418 6.56 1.50 -2.30
CA LEU A 418 5.96 1.72 -0.99
C LEU A 418 4.46 2.08 -1.08
N ILE A 419 4.06 2.91 -2.05
CA ILE A 419 2.65 3.23 -2.31
C ILE A 419 1.88 1.96 -2.68
N HIS A 420 2.44 1.13 -3.55
CA HIS A 420 1.88 -0.15 -3.95
C HIS A 420 1.66 -1.10 -2.75
N GLU A 421 2.72 -1.34 -1.96
CA GLU A 421 2.65 -2.25 -0.81
C GLU A 421 1.75 -1.72 0.31
N MET A 422 1.66 -0.40 0.46
CA MET A 422 0.72 0.23 1.37
C MET A 422 -0.72 0.07 0.90
N GLY A 423 -0.97 0.10 -0.41
CA GLY A 423 -2.27 -0.24 -0.96
C GLY A 423 -2.71 -1.65 -0.58
N HIS A 424 -1.81 -2.63 -0.62
CA HIS A 424 -2.07 -3.96 -0.04
C HIS A 424 -2.29 -3.90 1.47
N LYS A 425 -1.50 -3.11 2.21
CA LYS A 425 -1.56 -3.03 3.67
C LYS A 425 -2.91 -2.52 4.20
N ILE A 426 -3.53 -1.58 3.48
CA ILE A 426 -4.85 -1.03 3.80
C ILE A 426 -5.99 -1.79 3.10
N GLY A 427 -5.73 -2.93 2.45
CA GLY A 427 -6.78 -3.77 1.87
C GLY A 427 -7.45 -3.21 0.62
N MET A 428 -6.75 -2.40 -0.18
CA MET A 428 -7.29 -1.80 -1.42
C MET A 428 -7.64 -2.79 -2.53
N VAL A 429 -7.14 -4.02 -2.46
CA VAL A 429 -7.43 -5.05 -3.46
C VAL A 429 -8.02 -6.25 -2.72
N PRO A 430 -9.23 -6.73 -3.09
CA PRO A 430 -9.91 -7.79 -2.36
C PRO A 430 -9.03 -9.01 -2.17
N ASP A 431 -9.10 -9.49 -0.94
CA ASP A 431 -8.58 -10.74 -0.42
C ASP A 431 -8.92 -11.91 -1.35
N GLY A 432 -7.85 -12.58 -1.78
CA GLY A 432 -7.79 -14.02 -1.74
C GLY A 432 -8.70 -14.91 -2.59
N ASN A 433 -9.81 -14.46 -3.16
CA ASN A 433 -10.68 -15.36 -3.92
C ASN A 433 -10.06 -15.76 -5.29
N PRO A 434 -9.74 -17.05 -5.53
CA PRO A 434 -8.89 -17.53 -6.63
C PRO A 434 -9.47 -17.42 -8.05
N SER A 435 -10.67 -16.89 -8.24
CA SER A 435 -11.41 -17.01 -9.51
C SER A 435 -11.51 -15.74 -10.37
N ARG A 436 -10.66 -14.72 -10.16
CA ARG A 436 -10.85 -13.40 -10.81
C ARG A 436 -9.69 -13.02 -11.70
N THR A 437 -9.81 -13.40 -12.97
CA THR A 437 -9.02 -12.90 -14.11
C THR A 437 -9.61 -11.56 -14.58
N CYS A 438 -8.79 -10.65 -15.13
CA CYS A 438 -9.30 -9.50 -15.92
C CYS A 438 -9.93 -9.97 -17.27
N ASP A 439 -10.16 -11.28 -17.41
CA ASP A 439 -10.80 -11.91 -18.54
C ASP A 439 -12.26 -12.11 -18.16
N LEU A 440 -13.10 -11.24 -18.72
CA LEU A 440 -14.47 -11.47 -19.15
C LEU A 440 -15.43 -12.18 -18.15
N GLU A 441 -16.51 -11.47 -17.82
CA GLU A 441 -17.79 -11.91 -17.22
C GLU A 441 -17.99 -11.96 -15.69
N HIS A 442 -16.98 -11.80 -14.83
CA HIS A 442 -17.21 -11.80 -13.37
C HIS A 442 -16.54 -10.66 -12.61
N THR A 443 -16.68 -9.43 -13.13
CA THR A 443 -16.27 -8.21 -12.44
C THR A 443 -17.12 -8.01 -11.19
N ASN A 444 -16.49 -8.08 -10.02
CA ASN A 444 -17.05 -7.39 -8.87
C ASN A 444 -17.12 -5.90 -9.25
N ALA A 445 -18.31 -5.32 -9.29
CA ALA A 445 -18.54 -3.91 -9.67
C ALA A 445 -17.65 -2.91 -8.90
N LEU A 446 -17.15 -3.31 -7.72
CA LEU A 446 -16.25 -2.52 -6.87
C LEU A 446 -14.80 -2.48 -7.38
N PHE A 447 -14.32 -3.53 -8.06
CA PHE A 447 -12.92 -3.66 -8.52
C PHE A 447 -12.86 -4.23 -9.94
N PRO A 448 -13.36 -3.50 -10.95
CA PRO A 448 -13.46 -4.02 -12.31
C PRO A 448 -12.10 -4.30 -12.96
N ASN A 449 -11.03 -3.70 -12.43
CA ASN A 449 -9.67 -3.86 -12.93
C ASN A 449 -8.86 -4.86 -12.09
N GLN A 450 -9.47 -5.68 -11.24
CA GLN A 450 -8.73 -6.64 -10.40
C GLN A 450 -8.25 -7.84 -11.23
N TYR A 451 -6.97 -8.21 -11.11
CA TYR A 451 -6.44 -9.46 -11.65
C TYR A 451 -5.57 -10.24 -10.67
N ARG A 452 -5.38 -11.52 -10.98
CA ARG A 452 -4.28 -12.36 -10.49
C ARG A 452 -3.55 -12.97 -11.68
N ARG A 453 -2.22 -13.09 -11.58
CA ARG A 453 -1.35 -13.82 -12.52
C ARG A 453 -1.06 -13.14 -13.88
N ARG A 454 -0.39 -11.97 -13.85
CA ARG A 454 0.33 -11.38 -15.01
C ARG A 454 1.78 -11.02 -14.64
N GLY A 455 2.57 -12.01 -14.22
CA GLY A 455 3.96 -11.81 -13.75
C GLY A 455 4.11 -11.32 -12.30
N HIS A 456 3.01 -10.98 -11.61
CA HIS A 456 2.99 -10.60 -10.19
C HIS A 456 2.29 -11.65 -9.31
N ARG A 457 2.75 -11.79 -8.06
CA ARG A 457 2.14 -12.67 -7.05
C ARG A 457 1.10 -11.91 -6.23
N GLY A 458 -0.11 -12.46 -6.11
CA GLY A 458 -1.21 -11.83 -5.38
C GLY A 458 -2.10 -10.96 -6.26
N SER A 459 -3.06 -10.28 -5.64
CA SER A 459 -4.09 -9.53 -6.36
C SER A 459 -3.65 -8.11 -6.72
N HIS A 460 -3.82 -7.69 -7.97
CA HIS A 460 -3.33 -6.42 -8.52
C HIS A 460 -4.41 -5.69 -9.34
N CYS A 461 -4.11 -4.49 -9.85
CA CYS A 461 -4.97 -3.69 -10.73
C CYS A 461 -4.43 -3.68 -12.17
N CYS A 462 -5.20 -4.10 -13.17
CA CYS A 462 -4.82 -4.17 -14.59
C CYS A 462 -5.08 -2.86 -15.36
N ALA A 463 -5.44 -1.76 -14.70
CA ALA A 463 -5.75 -0.49 -15.37
C ALA A 463 -4.55 0.03 -16.19
N GLY A 464 -4.81 0.36 -17.46
CA GLY A 464 -3.79 0.79 -18.42
C GLY A 464 -2.96 -0.35 -19.02
N VAL A 465 -3.28 -1.61 -18.74
CA VAL A 465 -2.58 -2.78 -19.30
C VAL A 465 -3.57 -3.70 -20.01
N GLY A 466 -3.40 -3.83 -21.32
CA GLY A 466 -4.12 -4.73 -22.19
C GLY A 466 -3.99 -6.20 -21.79
N PRO A 467 -4.82 -7.09 -22.35
CA PRO A 467 -4.69 -8.52 -22.10
C PRO A 467 -3.28 -9.02 -22.46
N PRO A 468 -2.68 -9.93 -21.68
CA PRO A 468 -1.42 -10.53 -22.07
C PRO A 468 -1.62 -11.25 -23.41
N ALA A 469 -0.58 -11.29 -24.24
CA ALA A 469 -0.53 -12.23 -25.35
C ALA A 469 -0.84 -13.64 -24.82
N ALA A 470 -1.54 -14.49 -25.57
CA ALA A 470 -2.10 -15.75 -25.10
C ALA A 470 -1.11 -16.55 -24.22
N GLY A 471 -1.36 -16.60 -22.90
CA GLY A 471 -0.55 -17.31 -21.91
C GLY A 471 0.71 -16.62 -21.39
N GLY A 472 0.99 -15.38 -21.80
CA GLY A 472 2.23 -14.65 -21.50
C GLY A 472 2.21 -13.81 -20.21
N GLU A 473 3.39 -13.60 -19.64
CA GLU A 473 3.63 -12.57 -18.61
C GLU A 473 3.61 -11.17 -19.23
N TYR A 474 3.37 -10.13 -18.41
CA TYR A 474 3.49 -8.74 -18.87
C TYR A 474 4.95 -8.43 -19.22
N ASP A 475 5.19 -7.99 -20.45
CA ASP A 475 6.53 -7.78 -21.02
C ASP A 475 7.10 -6.37 -20.77
N GLY A 476 6.27 -5.44 -20.28
CA GLY A 476 6.65 -4.05 -20.05
C GLY A 476 6.41 -3.10 -21.21
N SER A 477 5.75 -3.55 -22.28
CA SER A 477 5.48 -2.75 -23.49
C SER A 477 4.49 -1.60 -23.26
N GLU A 478 3.50 -1.78 -22.37
CA GLU A 478 2.49 -0.77 -22.05
C GLU A 478 2.69 -0.19 -20.64
N ALA A 479 2.62 1.12 -20.46
CA ALA A 479 2.71 1.70 -19.13
C ALA A 479 1.37 1.57 -18.36
N PRO A 480 1.34 1.00 -17.15
CA PRO A 480 0.09 0.89 -16.39
C PRO A 480 -0.38 2.27 -15.93
N ASP A 481 -1.70 2.47 -15.85
CA ASP A 481 -2.31 3.70 -15.32
C ASP A 481 -2.38 3.69 -13.78
N CYS A 482 -2.11 2.54 -13.16
CA CYS A 482 -2.29 2.35 -11.73
C CYS A 482 -1.04 1.76 -11.06
N VAL A 483 -0.61 2.38 -9.98
CA VAL A 483 0.44 1.88 -9.06
C VAL A 483 0.12 0.49 -8.53
N MET A 484 -1.17 0.14 -8.37
CA MET A 484 -1.59 -1.20 -7.96
C MET A 484 -1.36 -2.28 -9.03
N PHE A 485 -0.87 -1.93 -10.22
CA PHE A 485 -0.38 -2.92 -11.18
C PHE A 485 0.92 -3.59 -10.70
N GLY A 486 1.78 -2.88 -9.95
CA GLY A 486 2.99 -3.45 -9.36
C GLY A 486 4.26 -3.38 -10.23
N SER A 487 4.25 -2.58 -11.31
CA SER A 487 5.44 -2.40 -12.16
C SER A 487 6.40 -1.34 -11.61
N SER A 488 7.61 -1.76 -11.23
CA SER A 488 8.70 -0.85 -10.84
C SER A 488 9.42 -0.22 -12.04
N ARG A 489 9.17 -0.68 -13.28
CA ARG A 489 9.86 -0.15 -14.46
C ARG A 489 9.37 1.25 -14.85
N GLN A 490 8.08 1.51 -14.68
CA GLN A 490 7.43 2.75 -15.10
C GLN A 490 7.23 3.76 -13.95
N ASN A 491 7.58 3.39 -12.71
CA ASN A 491 7.49 4.25 -11.51
C ASN A 491 6.13 4.93 -11.30
N VAL A 492 5.05 4.27 -11.73
CA VAL A 492 3.68 4.78 -11.61
C VAL A 492 3.31 4.90 -10.14
N GLN A 493 2.88 6.09 -9.73
CA GLN A 493 2.52 6.41 -8.34
C GLN A 493 1.03 6.65 -8.17
N ASP A 494 0.29 6.76 -9.27
CA ASP A 494 -1.12 7.12 -9.24
C ASP A 494 -2.04 5.92 -9.12
N PHE A 495 -3.14 6.11 -8.40
CA PHE A 495 -4.24 5.16 -8.39
C PHE A 495 -5.19 5.50 -9.54
N CYS A 496 -5.65 4.48 -10.28
CA CYS A 496 -6.74 4.69 -11.23
C CYS A 496 -8.03 5.08 -10.49
N PRO A 497 -9.06 5.63 -11.18
CA PRO A 497 -10.28 6.11 -10.53
C PRO A 497 -10.97 5.07 -9.62
N HIS A 498 -10.92 3.78 -9.98
CA HIS A 498 -11.47 2.70 -9.15
C HIS A 498 -10.67 2.49 -7.86
N CYS A 499 -9.34 2.43 -7.96
CA CYS A 499 -8.47 2.29 -6.81
C CYS A 499 -8.55 3.52 -5.89
N THR A 500 -8.63 4.73 -6.46
CA THR A 500 -8.83 5.98 -5.69
C THR A 500 -10.08 5.93 -4.82
N ARG A 501 -11.22 5.48 -5.38
CA ARG A 501 -12.46 5.30 -4.60
C ARG A 501 -12.29 4.26 -3.50
N ALA A 502 -11.61 3.16 -3.78
CA ALA A 502 -11.34 2.12 -2.78
C ALA A 502 -10.50 2.65 -1.62
N VAL A 503 -9.39 3.36 -1.90
CA VAL A 503 -8.50 3.96 -0.87
C VAL A 503 -9.29 4.82 0.09
N ASN A 504 -10.18 5.65 -0.45
CA ASN A 504 -10.93 6.61 0.36
C ASN A 504 -11.84 5.90 1.34
N LYS A 505 -12.49 4.80 0.94
CA LYS A 505 -13.50 4.10 1.74
C LYS A 505 -12.96 3.16 2.82
N VAL A 506 -11.66 2.85 2.84
CA VAL A 506 -11.10 1.90 3.82
C VAL A 506 -11.23 2.43 5.25
N ASP A 507 -11.86 1.67 6.13
CA ASP A 507 -11.79 1.89 7.57
C ASP A 507 -10.54 1.23 8.16
N LEU A 508 -9.79 2.02 8.93
CA LEU A 508 -8.53 1.63 9.57
C LEU A 508 -8.66 1.53 11.10
N SER A 509 -9.88 1.54 11.65
CA SER A 509 -10.16 1.58 13.08
C SER A 509 -9.58 0.38 13.84
N ASP A 510 -9.59 -0.80 13.22
CA ASP A 510 -9.00 -2.03 13.77
C ASP A 510 -7.46 -1.97 13.82
N GLY A 511 -6.86 -1.13 12.98
CA GLY A 511 -5.41 -1.04 12.81
C GLY A 511 -4.80 -2.37 12.37
N TRP A 512 -3.58 -2.64 12.85
CA TRP A 512 -2.83 -3.83 12.54
C TRP A 512 -2.26 -4.46 13.82
N GLY A 513 -2.26 -5.79 13.85
CA GLY A 513 -1.40 -6.53 14.76
C GLY A 513 0.08 -6.28 14.45
N LEU A 514 0.95 -6.56 15.43
CA LEU A 514 2.37 -6.54 15.19
C LEU A 514 2.78 -7.73 14.33
N PHE A 515 3.69 -7.50 13.38
CA PHE A 515 4.29 -8.61 12.64
C PHE A 515 5.04 -9.54 13.61
N SER A 516 4.89 -10.85 13.39
CA SER A 516 5.50 -11.89 14.23
C SER A 516 6.75 -12.48 13.55
N PRO A 517 7.89 -12.58 14.27
CA PRO A 517 9.07 -13.27 13.77
C PRO A 517 8.90 -14.80 13.63
N SER A 518 7.94 -15.38 14.36
CA SER A 518 7.59 -16.81 14.33
C SER A 518 6.31 -17.08 13.53
N GLY A 519 5.63 -16.02 13.08
CA GLY A 519 4.32 -16.08 12.47
C GLY A 519 4.38 -16.65 11.05
N TRP A 520 4.28 -17.97 10.96
CA TRP A 520 3.60 -18.62 9.84
C TRP A 520 2.11 -18.27 9.89
N SER A 521 1.79 -17.00 9.61
CA SER A 521 0.54 -16.66 8.95
C SER A 521 0.89 -16.56 7.47
N LEU A 522 0.97 -17.73 6.84
CA LEU A 522 0.45 -17.83 5.49
C LEU A 522 -1.04 -17.51 5.57
N LEU A 523 -1.38 -16.23 5.61
CA LEU A 523 -2.42 -15.77 4.69
C LEU A 523 -1.80 -15.82 3.29
N GLN A 524 -1.40 -17.02 2.84
CA GLN A 524 -1.63 -17.45 1.48
C GLN A 524 -3.14 -17.62 1.42
N PHE A 525 -3.85 -16.52 1.18
CA PHE A 525 -4.90 -16.68 0.21
C PHE A 525 -4.21 -16.52 -1.14
N PHE A 526 -4.04 -17.67 -1.79
CA PHE A 526 -3.25 -17.90 -2.99
C PHE A 526 -3.48 -16.91 -4.14
#